data_AF-A0A8T4LMJ6-F1
#
_entry.id   AF-A0A8T4LMJ6-F1
#
_cell.length_a   1.000
_cell.length_b   1.000
_cell.length_c   1.000
_cell.angle_alpha   90.00
_cell.angle_beta   90.00
_cell.angle_gamma   90.00
#
_symmetry.space_group_name_H-M   'P 1'
#
loop_
_entity.id
_entity.type
_entity.pdbx_description
1 polymer ?
#
loop_
_entity_poly.entity_id
_entity_poly.type
_entity_poly.pdbx_seq_one_letter_code
_entity_poly.pdbx_strand_id
1 'polypeptide(L)'
;CAIDQDPFWRIQRDIAEDLGYKKTAAIHSKFVPPLQGITGKMSASQAETAIWLNDDEKAVKNKIMKYAFSGGQATIDEHRKLGGRTDVDVAYQWLSILFEEKEKKLRQIHDDYESGKLLTGEIKQILVDKINNFLNEHRAQRKKAEKLVDKFMYSGKLAKNMWEARFE
;
A
#
# COMPACT_ATOMS: atom_id res chain seq x y z
N CYS A 1 -5.71 -11.53 2.83
CA CYS A 1 -6.02 -10.54 3.90
C CYS A 1 -4.70 -10.05 4.50
N ALA A 2 -4.69 -8.93 5.21
CA ALA A 2 -3.55 -8.60 6.05
C ALA A 2 -3.44 -9.63 7.20
N ILE A 3 -2.22 -9.88 7.68
CA ILE A 3 -1.93 -10.95 8.66
C ILE A 3 -2.67 -10.78 10.00
N ASP A 4 -3.14 -9.57 10.32
CA ASP A 4 -3.93 -9.32 11.53
C ASP A 4 -5.34 -9.91 11.51
N GLN A 5 -5.83 -10.34 10.34
CA GLN A 5 -7.10 -11.04 10.23
C GLN A 5 -6.96 -12.57 10.41
N ASP A 6 -5.73 -13.10 10.48
CA ASP A 6 -5.47 -14.53 10.65
C ASP A 6 -6.17 -15.16 11.88
N PRO A 7 -6.31 -14.48 13.04
CA PRO A 7 -7.07 -15.04 14.17
C PRO A 7 -8.50 -15.45 13.81
N PHE A 8 -9.19 -14.72 12.93
CA PHE A 8 -10.54 -15.09 12.48
C PHE A 8 -10.53 -16.35 11.60
N TRP A 9 -9.56 -16.45 10.70
CA TRP A 9 -9.42 -17.61 9.81
C TRP A 9 -8.99 -18.85 10.57
N ARG A 10 -8.18 -18.71 11.62
CA ARG A 10 -7.82 -19.81 12.52
C ARG A 10 -9.07 -20.40 13.19
N ILE A 11 -9.90 -19.55 13.80
CA ILE A 11 -11.17 -20.00 14.40
C ILE A 11 -12.05 -20.68 13.35
N GLN A 12 -12.18 -20.09 12.16
CA GLN A 12 -12.98 -20.69 11.07
C GLN A 12 -12.46 -22.09 10.70
N ARG A 13 -11.13 -22.27 10.62
CA ARG A 13 -10.52 -23.55 10.25
C ARG A 13 -10.65 -24.61 11.33
N ASP A 14 -10.68 -24.20 12.59
CA ASP A 14 -10.88 -25.12 13.73
C ASP A 14 -12.30 -25.70 13.74
N ILE A 15 -13.31 -24.91 13.37
CA ILE A 15 -14.73 -25.34 13.37
C ILE A 15 -15.23 -25.93 12.04
N ALA A 16 -14.52 -25.71 10.93
CA ALA A 16 -15.03 -25.99 9.60
C ALA A 16 -15.39 -27.47 9.37
N GLU A 17 -14.50 -28.38 9.76
CA GLU A 17 -14.66 -29.81 9.50
C GLU A 17 -15.79 -30.44 10.33
N ASP A 18 -15.99 -29.97 11.57
CA ASP A 18 -17.09 -30.39 12.44
C ASP A 18 -18.46 -30.02 11.85
N LEU A 19 -18.51 -28.94 11.07
CA LEU A 19 -19.71 -28.50 10.34
C LEU A 19 -19.82 -29.11 8.93
N GLY A 20 -18.93 -30.03 8.56
CA GLY A 20 -18.91 -30.66 7.23
C GLY A 20 -18.36 -29.78 6.11
N TYR A 21 -17.68 -28.67 6.44
CA TYR A 21 -17.08 -27.75 5.48
C TYR A 21 -15.58 -27.96 5.33
N LYS A 22 -15.04 -27.49 4.19
CA LYS A 22 -13.60 -27.46 3.95
C LYS A 22 -12.96 -26.26 4.67
N LYS A 23 -11.74 -26.44 5.18
CA LYS A 23 -10.93 -25.37 5.76
C LYS A 23 -10.64 -24.28 4.71
N THR A 24 -10.80 -23.01 5.09
CA THR A 24 -10.51 -21.89 4.20
C THR A 24 -9.01 -21.74 3.98
N ALA A 25 -8.59 -21.56 2.72
CA ALA A 25 -7.23 -21.15 2.40
C ALA A 25 -7.07 -19.64 2.61
N ALA A 26 -5.93 -19.20 3.14
CA ALA A 26 -5.64 -17.79 3.36
C ALA A 26 -4.30 -17.41 2.71
N ILE A 27 -4.28 -16.24 2.06
CA ILE A 27 -3.07 -15.60 1.55
C ILE A 27 -2.86 -14.33 2.37
N HIS A 28 -1.72 -14.24 3.05
CA HIS A 28 -1.40 -13.15 3.96
C HIS A 28 -0.49 -12.11 3.30
N SER A 29 -0.88 -10.84 3.40
CA SER A 29 -0.04 -9.71 2.99
C SER A 29 0.76 -9.17 4.17
N LYS A 30 1.95 -8.64 3.89
CA LYS A 30 2.69 -7.79 4.84
C LYS A 30 1.92 -6.49 5.09
N PHE A 31 2.20 -5.83 6.22
CA PHE A 31 1.68 -4.48 6.44
C PHE A 31 2.42 -3.48 5.55
N VAL A 32 1.66 -2.53 5.00
CA VAL A 32 2.25 -1.34 4.38
C VAL A 32 2.65 -0.39 5.53
N PRO A 33 3.92 0.05 5.59
CA PRO A 33 4.39 0.87 6.70
C PRO A 33 3.71 2.25 6.70
N PRO A 34 3.49 2.87 7.88
CA PRO A 34 3.03 4.25 7.98
C PRO A 34 4.08 5.24 7.44
N LEU A 35 3.66 6.49 7.21
CA LEU A 35 4.60 7.52 6.73
C LEU A 35 5.76 7.75 7.72
N GLN A 36 5.52 7.64 9.01
CA GLN A 36 6.47 7.99 10.07
C GLN A 36 7.62 6.97 10.26
N GLY A 37 7.56 5.80 9.63
CA GLY A 37 8.60 4.80 9.74
C GLY A 37 8.14 3.39 9.35
N ILE A 38 9.08 2.44 9.39
CA ILE A 38 8.84 1.06 8.96
C ILE A 38 8.08 0.19 9.95
N THR A 39 7.95 0.63 11.21
CA THR A 39 7.24 -0.10 12.26
C THR A 39 5.84 0.46 12.45
N GLY A 40 4.87 -0.44 12.58
CA GLY A 40 3.48 -0.09 12.86
C GLY A 40 2.57 -0.26 11.65
N LYS A 41 1.35 0.28 11.76
CA LYS A 41 0.34 0.27 10.70
C LYS A 41 -0.08 1.69 10.40
N MET A 42 -0.41 1.98 9.14
CA MET A 42 -1.13 3.21 8.82
C MET A 42 -2.43 3.27 9.61
N SER A 43 -2.64 4.38 10.32
CA SER A 43 -3.85 4.59 11.12
C SER A 43 -4.69 5.70 10.53
N ALA A 44 -5.97 5.42 10.31
CA ALA A 44 -6.97 6.41 9.93
C ALA A 44 -7.17 7.50 10.99
N SER A 45 -6.73 7.28 12.24
CA SER A 45 -6.88 8.24 13.33
C SER A 45 -5.91 9.43 13.28
N GLN A 46 -4.84 9.35 12.49
CA GLN A 46 -3.85 10.42 12.33
C GLN A 46 -3.69 10.73 10.84
N ALA A 47 -4.38 11.76 10.35
CA ALA A 47 -4.52 12.05 8.92
C ALA A 47 -3.19 12.37 8.22
N GLU A 48 -2.18 12.82 8.98
CA GLU A 48 -0.81 13.08 8.53
C GLU A 48 0.06 11.82 8.41
N THR A 49 -0.39 10.67 8.93
CA THR A 49 0.33 9.38 8.88
C THR A 49 0.01 8.53 7.66
N ALA A 50 -0.99 8.94 6.88
CA ALA A 50 -1.50 8.19 5.75
C ALA A 50 -1.78 9.10 4.54
N ILE A 51 -1.69 8.49 3.36
CA ILE A 51 -2.21 9.06 2.12
C ILE A 51 -3.63 8.53 1.93
N TRP A 52 -4.60 9.45 1.86
CA TRP A 52 -5.98 9.10 1.62
C TRP A 52 -6.26 8.96 0.12
N LEU A 53 -7.19 8.09 -0.23
CA LEU A 53 -7.59 7.85 -1.62
C LEU A 53 -8.26 9.08 -2.29
N ASN A 54 -8.60 10.10 -1.51
CA ASN A 54 -9.15 11.38 -1.97
C ASN A 54 -8.19 12.57 -1.77
N ASP A 55 -6.96 12.35 -1.31
CA ASP A 55 -5.96 13.43 -1.20
C ASP A 55 -5.65 14.02 -2.59
N ASP A 56 -5.58 15.34 -2.69
CA ASP A 56 -5.15 16.02 -3.91
C ASP A 56 -3.62 15.93 -4.10
N GLU A 57 -3.14 16.29 -5.29
CA GLU A 57 -1.71 16.14 -5.63
C GLU A 57 -0.78 16.95 -4.72
N LYS A 58 -1.26 18.09 -4.21
CA LYS A 58 -0.51 18.97 -3.30
C LYS A 58 -0.44 18.34 -1.90
N ALA A 59 -1.54 17.77 -1.42
CA ALA A 59 -1.61 17.07 -0.14
C ALA A 59 -0.70 15.84 -0.16
N VAL A 60 -0.73 15.04 -1.23
CA VAL A 60 0.18 13.91 -1.42
C VAL A 60 1.63 14.37 -1.35
N LYS A 61 2.01 15.37 -2.17
CA LYS A 61 3.38 15.89 -2.18
C LYS A 61 3.81 16.38 -0.81
N ASN A 62 2.97 17.17 -0.14
CA ASN A 62 3.27 17.71 1.19
C ASN A 62 3.46 16.59 2.22
N LYS A 63 2.58 15.58 2.23
CA LYS A 63 2.65 14.48 3.19
C LYS A 63 3.89 13.62 2.98
N ILE A 64 4.20 13.24 1.73
CA ILE A 64 5.39 12.45 1.42
C ILE A 64 6.66 13.24 1.74
N MET A 65 6.75 14.49 1.28
CA MET A 65 7.96 15.29 1.49
C MET A 65 8.22 15.55 2.97
N LYS A 66 7.18 15.88 3.75
CA LYS A 66 7.33 16.29 5.15
C LYS A 66 7.30 15.14 6.16
N TYR A 67 6.45 14.13 5.96
CA TYR A 67 6.17 13.12 6.98
C TYR A 67 6.69 11.73 6.64
N ALA A 68 6.98 11.42 5.36
CA ALA A 68 7.60 10.14 5.03
C ALA A 68 9.01 10.06 5.60
N PHE A 69 9.27 9.09 6.46
CA PHE A 69 10.56 8.87 7.08
C PHE A 69 11.60 8.52 6.01
N SER A 70 12.77 9.13 6.15
CA SER A 70 13.89 8.99 5.22
C SER A 70 14.96 8.07 5.80
N GLY A 71 15.44 7.13 5.00
CA GLY A 71 16.64 6.34 5.30
C GLY A 71 17.94 7.02 4.87
N GLY A 72 17.88 8.18 4.23
CA GLY A 72 19.04 8.99 3.82
C GLY A 72 19.70 9.79 4.95
N GLN A 73 20.87 10.34 4.65
CA GLN A 73 21.66 11.17 5.58
C GLN A 73 21.09 12.59 5.79
N ALA A 74 21.58 13.27 6.82
CA ALA A 74 21.13 14.62 7.20
C ALA A 74 21.56 15.69 6.18
N THR A 75 22.72 15.52 5.55
CA THR A 75 23.25 16.45 4.54
C THR A 75 23.43 15.77 3.19
N ILE A 76 23.43 16.58 2.11
CA ILE A 76 23.66 16.07 0.74
C ILE A 76 25.06 15.44 0.64
N ASP A 77 26.09 16.09 1.19
CA ASP A 77 27.47 15.62 1.10
C ASP A 77 27.65 14.26 1.79
N GLU A 78 27.07 14.10 2.99
CA GLU A 78 27.05 12.79 3.66
C GLU A 78 26.26 11.77 2.87
N HIS A 79 25.11 12.14 2.29
CA HIS A 79 24.30 11.23 1.49
C HIS A 79 25.06 10.76 0.24
N ARG A 80 25.79 11.66 -0.44
CA ARG A 80 26.65 11.30 -1.58
C ARG A 80 27.78 10.36 -1.19
N LYS A 81 28.30 10.47 0.04
CA LYS A 81 29.45 9.70 0.52
C LYS A 81 29.06 8.34 1.13
N LEU A 82 27.97 8.30 1.87
CA LEU A 82 27.56 7.16 2.69
C LEU A 82 26.31 6.44 2.14
N GLY A 83 25.59 7.05 1.21
CA GLY A 83 24.34 6.52 0.69
C GLY A 83 23.15 6.65 1.64
N GLY A 84 21.98 6.24 1.15
CA GLY A 84 20.75 6.09 1.92
C GLY A 84 20.38 4.63 2.14
N ARG A 85 19.71 4.35 3.25
CA ARG A 85 19.33 2.98 3.64
C ARG A 85 17.90 2.65 3.24
N THR A 86 17.73 1.75 2.29
CA THR A 86 16.43 1.36 1.72
C THR A 86 15.57 0.51 2.66
N ASP A 87 16.18 -0.22 3.59
CA ASP A 87 15.51 -1.07 4.59
C ASP A 87 14.62 -0.26 5.56
N VAL A 88 14.99 0.99 5.82
CA VAL A 88 14.25 1.91 6.70
C VAL A 88 13.57 3.06 5.96
N ASP A 89 13.78 3.23 4.65
CA ASP A 89 13.22 4.36 3.88
C ASP A 89 11.78 4.10 3.44
N VAL A 90 10.83 4.89 3.95
CA VAL A 90 9.40 4.67 3.67
C VAL A 90 9.07 4.89 2.19
N ALA A 91 9.75 5.82 1.52
CA ALA A 91 9.49 6.08 0.11
C ALA A 91 9.89 4.87 -0.75
N TYR A 92 11.06 4.29 -0.48
CA TYR A 92 11.49 3.05 -1.11
C TYR A 92 10.54 1.87 -0.79
N GLN A 93 10.15 1.70 0.48
CA GLN A 93 9.25 0.61 0.87
C GLN A 93 7.92 0.69 0.11
N TRP A 94 7.32 1.87 0.00
CA TRP A 94 6.07 2.06 -0.75
C TRP A 94 6.25 1.81 -2.25
N LEU A 95 7.36 2.25 -2.84
CA LEU A 95 7.69 1.94 -4.23
C LEU A 95 7.76 0.42 -4.45
N SER A 96 8.46 -0.30 -3.58
CA SER A 96 8.64 -1.75 -3.70
C SER A 96 7.36 -2.57 -3.49
N ILE A 97 6.50 -2.14 -2.57
CA ILE A 97 5.30 -2.88 -2.19
C ILE A 97 4.11 -2.57 -3.12
N LEU A 98 3.98 -1.32 -3.59
CA LEU A 98 2.74 -0.85 -4.22
C LEU A 98 2.89 -0.28 -5.63
N PHE A 99 4.02 0.36 -5.97
CA PHE A 99 4.04 1.32 -7.09
C PHE A 99 5.08 1.05 -8.19
N GLU A 100 6.05 0.17 -7.97
CA GLU A 100 7.03 -0.20 -8.99
C GLU A 100 7.00 -1.70 -9.27
N GLU A 101 6.34 -2.07 -10.37
CA GLU A 101 6.18 -3.45 -10.81
C GLU A 101 7.42 -3.99 -11.53
N LYS A 102 8.25 -3.10 -12.11
CA LYS A 102 9.43 -3.52 -12.87
C LYS A 102 10.61 -3.73 -11.95
N GLU A 103 10.93 -5.00 -11.68
CA GLU A 103 12.06 -5.40 -10.82
C GLU A 103 13.37 -4.68 -11.20
N LYS A 104 13.68 -4.58 -12.50
CA LYS A 104 14.89 -3.86 -12.97
C LYS A 104 14.93 -2.40 -12.51
N LYS A 105 13.80 -1.70 -12.57
CA LYS A 105 13.71 -0.29 -12.18
C LYS A 105 13.75 -0.14 -10.66
N LEU A 106 13.09 -1.03 -9.92
CA LEU A 106 13.17 -1.05 -8.47
C LEU A 106 14.61 -1.29 -7.98
N ARG A 107 15.32 -2.24 -8.61
CA ARG A 107 16.73 -2.51 -8.34
C ARG A 107 17.62 -1.31 -8.67
N GLN A 108 17.36 -0.62 -9.78
CA GLN A 108 18.09 0.61 -10.09
C GLN A 108 17.88 1.69 -9.02
N ILE A 109 16.65 1.89 -8.56
CA ILE A 109 16.34 2.86 -7.49
C ILE A 109 17.06 2.46 -6.20
N HIS A 110 17.05 1.17 -5.85
CA HIS A 110 17.78 0.63 -4.70
C HIS A 110 19.27 0.95 -4.78
N ASP A 111 19.92 0.54 -5.87
CA ASP A 111 21.37 0.67 -6.04
C ASP A 111 21.79 2.14 -6.14
N ASP A 112 21.00 2.99 -6.81
CA ASP A 112 21.26 4.42 -6.90
C ASP A 112 21.07 5.12 -5.52
N TYR A 113 20.13 4.68 -4.68
CA TYR A 113 19.91 5.25 -3.34
C TYR A 113 20.99 4.81 -2.34
N GLU A 114 21.31 3.52 -2.30
CA GLU A 114 22.36 2.95 -1.42
C GLU A 114 23.76 3.45 -1.79
N SER A 115 24.00 3.78 -3.06
CA SER A 115 25.28 4.40 -3.48
C SER A 115 25.34 5.91 -3.25
N GLY A 116 24.23 6.55 -2.86
CA GLY A 116 24.13 8.01 -2.71
C GLY A 116 23.98 8.77 -4.02
N LYS A 117 23.81 8.08 -5.15
CA LYS A 117 23.55 8.70 -6.47
C LYS A 117 22.14 9.28 -6.57
N LEU A 118 21.16 8.69 -5.90
CA LEU A 118 19.80 9.20 -5.79
C LEU A 118 19.62 9.82 -4.40
N LEU A 119 19.16 11.06 -4.33
CA LEU A 119 18.91 11.76 -3.06
C LEU A 119 17.52 11.44 -2.50
N THR A 120 17.34 11.65 -1.19
CA THR A 120 16.05 11.49 -0.49
C THR A 120 14.92 12.30 -1.14
N GLY A 121 15.19 13.54 -1.57
CA GLY A 121 14.19 14.36 -2.25
C GLY A 121 13.75 13.75 -3.59
N GLU A 122 14.68 13.11 -4.30
CA GLU A 122 14.44 12.52 -5.62
C GLU A 122 13.62 11.23 -5.51
N ILE A 123 13.97 10.32 -4.60
CA ILE A 123 13.19 9.09 -4.36
C ILE A 123 11.76 9.41 -3.87
N LYS A 124 11.61 10.42 -3.00
CA LYS A 124 10.30 10.91 -2.58
C LYS A 124 9.50 11.48 -3.74
N GLN A 125 10.13 12.22 -4.66
CA GLN A 125 9.46 12.74 -5.84
C GLN A 125 8.99 11.62 -6.77
N ILE A 126 9.81 10.57 -6.98
CA ILE A 126 9.41 9.37 -7.74
C ILE A 126 8.14 8.75 -7.12
N LEU A 127 8.10 8.62 -5.79
CA LEU A 127 6.92 8.10 -5.10
C LEU A 127 5.70 9.02 -5.27
N VAL A 128 5.86 10.34 -5.12
CA VAL A 128 4.77 11.31 -5.30
C VAL A 128 4.14 11.17 -6.68
N ASP A 129 4.96 11.08 -7.72
CA ASP A 129 4.48 10.97 -9.10
C ASP A 129 3.68 9.68 -9.31
N LYS A 130 4.18 8.55 -8.75
CA LYS A 130 3.48 7.26 -8.80
C LYS A 130 2.14 7.27 -8.06
N ILE A 131 2.11 7.85 -6.86
CA ILE A 131 0.88 7.96 -6.06
C ILE A 131 -0.14 8.82 -6.80
N ASN A 132 0.26 9.98 -7.34
CA ASN A 132 -0.66 10.87 -8.03
C ASN A 132 -1.23 10.24 -9.30
N ASN A 133 -0.42 9.52 -10.07
CA ASN A 133 -0.91 8.76 -11.23
C ASN A 133 -1.96 7.73 -10.81
N PHE A 134 -1.67 6.93 -9.77
CA PHE A 134 -2.62 5.96 -9.23
C PHE A 134 -3.91 6.63 -8.73
N LEU A 135 -3.82 7.72 -7.96
CA LEU A 135 -5.00 8.39 -7.40
C LEU A 135 -5.85 9.06 -8.49
N ASN A 136 -5.23 9.59 -9.56
CA ASN A 136 -5.95 10.14 -10.69
C ASN A 136 -6.81 9.07 -11.39
N GLU A 137 -6.24 7.89 -11.63
CA GLU A 137 -6.99 6.76 -12.17
C GLU A 137 -8.08 6.27 -11.21
N HIS A 138 -7.73 6.11 -9.93
CA HIS A 138 -8.67 5.68 -8.89
C HIS A 138 -9.88 6.62 -8.78
N ARG A 139 -9.66 7.95 -8.76
CA ARG A 139 -10.76 8.94 -8.72
C ARG A 139 -11.67 8.84 -9.95
N ALA A 140 -11.08 8.68 -11.14
CA ALA A 140 -11.85 8.52 -12.37
C ALA A 140 -12.69 7.23 -12.35
N GLN A 141 -12.14 6.13 -11.85
CA GLN A 141 -12.86 4.86 -11.70
C GLN A 141 -13.95 4.95 -10.63
N ARG A 142 -13.68 5.57 -9.49
CA ARG A 142 -14.66 5.78 -8.41
C ARG A 142 -15.90 6.53 -8.90
N LYS A 143 -15.73 7.60 -9.69
CA LYS A 143 -16.85 8.36 -10.27
C LYS A 143 -17.70 7.51 -11.22
N LYS A 144 -17.09 6.60 -11.97
CA LYS A 144 -17.83 5.65 -12.83
C LYS A 144 -18.58 4.60 -11.99
N ALA A 145 -17.99 4.17 -10.87
CA ALA A 145 -18.55 3.15 -9.99
C ALA A 145 -19.80 3.60 -9.22
N GLU A 146 -20.00 4.91 -9.01
CA GLU A 146 -21.21 5.46 -8.34
C GLU A 146 -22.51 4.93 -8.95
N LYS A 147 -22.57 4.81 -10.28
CA LYS A 147 -23.77 4.30 -10.99
C LYS A 147 -23.96 2.80 -10.89
N LEU A 148 -22.95 2.08 -10.38
CA LEU A 148 -22.92 0.62 -10.34
C LEU A 148 -23.16 0.08 -8.93
N VAL A 149 -23.19 0.93 -7.90
CA VAL A 149 -23.27 0.52 -6.49
C VAL A 149 -24.40 -0.49 -6.26
N ASP A 150 -25.61 -0.19 -6.73
CA ASP A 150 -26.79 -1.05 -6.56
C ASP A 150 -26.62 -2.45 -7.18
N LYS A 151 -25.78 -2.60 -8.21
CA LYS A 151 -25.49 -3.89 -8.84
C LYS A 151 -24.70 -4.82 -7.92
N PHE A 152 -23.84 -4.25 -7.08
CA PHE A 152 -22.92 -4.97 -6.18
C PHE A 152 -23.46 -5.10 -4.75
N MET A 153 -24.39 -4.23 -4.34
CA MET A 153 -25.06 -4.34 -3.05
C MET A 153 -26.03 -5.54 -3.01
N TYR A 154 -26.48 -5.91 -1.80
CA TYR A 154 -27.27 -7.12 -1.54
C TYR A 154 -28.50 -7.32 -2.44
N SER A 155 -29.20 -6.23 -2.79
CA SER A 155 -30.37 -6.26 -3.70
C SER A 155 -29.99 -6.44 -5.18
N GLY A 156 -28.72 -6.25 -5.51
CA GLY A 156 -28.17 -6.33 -6.85
C GLY A 156 -28.12 -7.76 -7.40
N LYS A 157 -28.30 -7.88 -8.72
CA LYS A 157 -28.28 -9.16 -9.44
C LYS A 157 -27.02 -9.97 -9.17
N LEU A 158 -25.86 -9.31 -9.06
CA LEU A 158 -24.58 -9.99 -8.86
C LEU A 158 -24.48 -10.60 -7.46
N ALA A 159 -24.90 -9.86 -6.44
CA ALA A 159 -24.92 -10.35 -5.06
C ALA A 159 -25.87 -11.55 -4.94
N LYS A 160 -27.11 -11.44 -5.45
CA LYS A 160 -28.08 -12.55 -5.45
C LYS A 160 -27.55 -13.81 -6.10
N ASN A 161 -26.92 -13.69 -7.27
CA ASN A 161 -26.29 -14.82 -7.96
C ASN A 161 -25.22 -15.50 -7.11
N MET A 162 -24.44 -14.76 -6.31
CA MET A 162 -23.45 -15.35 -5.40
C MET A 162 -24.10 -16.06 -4.20
N TRP A 163 -25.18 -15.53 -3.65
CA TRP A 163 -25.90 -16.13 -2.52
C TRP A 163 -26.65 -17.40 -2.90
N GLU A 164 -27.16 -17.46 -4.13
CA GLU A 164 -27.88 -18.60 -4.67
C GLU A 164 -26.93 -19.69 -5.20
N ALA A 165 -25.65 -19.36 -5.43
CA ALA A 165 -24.66 -20.32 -5.90
C ALA A 165 -24.38 -21.37 -4.83
N ARG A 166 -24.58 -22.65 -5.19
CA ARG A 166 -24.10 -23.79 -4.40
C ARG A 166 -22.74 -24.20 -4.94
N PHE A 167 -21.73 -24.12 -4.08
CA PHE A 167 -20.40 -24.61 -4.37
C PHE A 167 -20.31 -26.05 -3.84
N GLU A 168 -20.46 -27.02 -4.74
CA GLU A 168 -20.29 -28.46 -4.46
C GLU A 168 -18.79 -28.82 -4.31
#